data_AF-A0A7J4GQY5-F1
#
_entry.id   AF-A0A7J4GQY5-F1
#
_cell.length_a   1.000
_cell.length_b   1.000
_cell.length_c   1.000
_cell.angle_alpha   90.00
_cell.angle_beta   90.00
_cell.angle_gamma   90.00
#
_symmetry.space_group_name_H-M   'P 1'
#
loop_
_entity.id
_entity.type
_entity.pdbx_description
1 polymer ?
#
loop_
_entity_poly.entity_id
_entity_poly.type
_entity_poly.pdbx_seq_one_letter_code
_entity_poly.pdbx_strand_id
1 'polypeptide(L)' 'MVLERVKLSTIAHGRSGDKGDMVNIALIAHRKEWMQFLVDCVTPEWLAEIFADMVEGHIEVYPVPGVGGINCL' A
#
# COMPACT_ATOMS: atom_id res chain seq x y z
N MET A 1 -21.55 -16.32 -1.99
CA MET A 1 -20.83 -15.22 -1.31
C MET A 1 -20.81 -14.04 -2.26
N VAL A 2 -21.16 -12.84 -1.81
CA VAL A 2 -21.03 -11.63 -2.62
C VAL A 2 -19.64 -11.06 -2.35
N LEU A 3 -18.85 -10.84 -3.41
CA LEU A 3 -17.59 -10.11 -3.33
C LEU A 3 -17.90 -8.63 -3.52
N GLU A 4 -17.61 -7.83 -2.51
CA GLU A 4 -17.77 -6.38 -2.56
C GLU A 4 -16.40 -5.72 -2.72
N ARG A 5 -16.29 -4.74 -3.63
CA ARG A 5 -15.10 -3.90 -3.72
C ARG A 5 -15.22 -2.77 -2.71
N VAL A 6 -14.25 -2.65 -1.82
CA VAL A 6 -14.16 -1.58 -0.83
C VAL A 6 -12.99 -0.66 -1.14
N LYS A 7 -13.08 0.59 -0.68
CA LYS A 7 -11.95 1.53 -0.75
C LYS A 7 -10.85 1.07 0.23
N LEU A 8 -9.58 1.18 -0.17
CA LEU A 8 -8.45 0.92 0.73
C LEU A 8 -8.54 1.72 2.04
N SER A 9 -9.00 2.98 1.96
CA SER A 9 -9.21 3.85 3.12
C SER A 9 -10.23 3.32 4.14
N THR A 10 -11.09 2.36 3.76
CA THR A 10 -12.01 1.71 4.69
C THR A 10 -11.29 0.72 5.60
N ILE A 11 -10.20 0.11 5.12
CA ILE A 11 -9.48 -0.96 5.81
C ILE A 11 -8.07 -0.55 6.28
N ALA A 12 -7.55 0.58 5.83
CA ALA A 12 -6.22 1.05 6.17
C ALA A 12 -6.14 2.58 6.29
N HIS A 13 -5.29 3.02 7.22
CA HIS A 13 -4.84 4.39 7.34
C HIS A 13 -3.65 4.63 6.41
N GLY A 14 -3.74 5.64 5.56
CA GLY A 14 -2.66 6.04 4.65
C GLY A 14 -1.81 7.17 5.23
N ARG A 15 -0.49 7.08 5.08
CA ARG A 15 0.45 8.18 5.30
C ARG A 15 1.45 8.24 4.16
N SER A 16 1.82 9.43 3.75
CA SER A 16 2.90 9.63 2.78
C SER A 16 4.09 10.33 3.42
N GLY A 17 5.26 10.12 2.83
CA GLY A 17 6.50 10.81 3.16
C GLY A 17 7.29 11.11 1.90
N ASP A 18 7.92 12.26 1.88
CA ASP A 18 8.85 12.65 0.84
C ASP A 18 10.28 12.26 1.24
N LYS A 19 11.04 11.74 0.27
CA LYS A 19 12.44 11.35 0.39
C LYS A 19 13.26 11.87 -0.79
N GLY A 20 13.13 13.16 -1.08
CA GLY A 20 13.88 13.81 -2.15
C GLY A 20 13.17 13.62 -3.49
N ASP A 21 13.70 12.75 -4.35
CA ASP A 21 13.06 12.38 -5.62
C ASP A 21 12.14 11.15 -5.51
N MET A 22 12.15 10.48 -4.36
CA MET A 22 11.27 9.36 -4.04
C MET A 22 10.16 9.78 -3.07
N VAL A 23 9.03 9.10 -3.17
CA VAL A 23 7.93 9.20 -2.20
C VAL A 23 7.67 7.83 -1.61
N ASN A 24 7.26 7.77 -0.34
CA ASN A 24 6.72 6.54 0.23
C ASN A 24 5.27 6.70 0.64
N ILE A 25 4.53 5.59 0.60
CA ILE A 25 3.14 5.48 1.01
C ILE A 25 3.02 4.32 1.99
N ALA A 26 2.84 4.64 3.26
CA ALA A 26 2.52 3.67 4.29
C ALA A 26 1.01 3.41 4.33
N LEU A 27 0.62 2.14 4.26
CA LEU A 27 -0.75 1.67 4.48
C LEU A 27 -0.78 0.82 5.75
N ILE A 28 -1.38 1.35 6.80
CA ILE A 28 -1.47 0.71 8.12
C ILE A 28 -2.88 0.16 8.29
N ALA A 29 -3.03 -1.16 8.41
CA ALA A 29 -4.35 -1.75 8.53
C ALA A 29 -5.08 -1.26 9.79
N HIS A 30 -6.38 -0.94 9.66
CA HIS A 30 -7.22 -0.59 10.82
C HIS A 30 -7.34 -1.73 11.83
N ARG A 31 -7.17 -2.97 11.37
CA ARG A 31 -6.98 -4.15 12.21
C ARG A 31 -5.75 -4.90 11.77
N LYS A 32 -4.90 -5.30 12.72
CA LYS A 32 -3.60 -5.89 12.44
C LYS A 32 -3.71 -7.19 11.63
N GLU A 33 -4.76 -7.97 11.86
CA GLU A 33 -5.06 -9.19 11.10
C GLU A 33 -5.34 -8.94 9.61
N TRP A 34 -5.71 -7.72 9.21
CA TRP A 34 -5.92 -7.37 7.81
C TRP A 34 -4.64 -7.00 7.08
N MET A 35 -3.49 -6.95 7.76
CA MET A 35 -2.22 -6.69 7.11
C MET A 35 -1.94 -7.69 5.97
N GLN A 36 -2.28 -8.97 6.16
CA GLN A 36 -2.08 -9.97 5.11
C GLN A 36 -2.89 -9.63 3.85
N PHE A 37 -4.12 -9.14 4.01
CA PHE A 37 -4.93 -8.70 2.88
C PHE A 37 -4.28 -7.54 2.13
N LEU A 38 -3.64 -6.60 2.83
CA LEU A 38 -2.88 -5.52 2.19
C LEU A 38 -1.68 -6.06 1.41
N VAL A 39 -0.92 -7.00 1.97
CA VAL A 39 0.22 -7.63 1.29
C VAL A 39 -0.21 -8.38 0.03
N ASP A 40 -1.35 -9.08 0.08
CA ASP A 40 -1.85 -9.86 -1.04
C ASP A 40 -2.41 -8.99 -2.18
N CYS A 41 -2.94 -7.80 -1.85
CA CYS A 41 -3.64 -6.94 -2.81
C CYS A 41 -2.82 -5.76 -3.33
N VAL A 42 -1.89 -5.24 -2.51
CA VAL A 42 -1.09 -4.06 -2.85
C VAL A 42 0.29 -4.53 -3.30
N THR A 43 0.40 -4.80 -4.59
CA THR A 43 1.65 -5.30 -5.20
C THR A 43 2.35 -4.19 -6.00
N PRO A 44 3.66 -4.31 -6.25
CA PRO A 44 4.38 -3.39 -7.12
C PRO A 44 3.73 -3.19 -8.49
N GLU A 45 3.22 -4.26 -9.10
CA GLU A 45 2.59 -4.24 -10.41
C GLU A 45 1.30 -3.43 -10.41
N TRP A 46 0.44 -3.64 -9.39
CA TRP A 46 -0.79 -2.88 -9.24
C TRP A 46 -0.52 -1.39 -8.97
N LEU A 47 0.51 -1.07 -8.18
CA LEU A 47 0.92 0.30 -7.94
C LEU A 47 1.49 0.96 -9.21
N ALA A 48 2.26 0.22 -10.00
CA ALA A 48 2.80 0.71 -11.27
C ALA A 48 1.68 1.03 -12.27
N GLU A 49 0.59 0.25 -12.29
CA GLU A 49 -0.59 0.57 -13.08
C GLU A 49 -1.30 1.85 -12.61
N ILE A 50 -1.40 2.06 -11.28
CA ILE A 50 -2.07 3.24 -10.70
C ILE A 50 -1.26 4.52 -10.90
N PHE A 51 0.07 4.42 -10.77
CA PHE A 51 0.98 5.56 -10.83
C PHE A 51 1.78 5.63 -12.13
N ALA A 52 1.28 5.00 -13.20
CA ALA A 52 1.98 4.85 -14.48
C ALA A 52 2.48 6.18 -15.07
N ASP A 53 1.72 7.26 -14.89
CA ASP A 53 2.06 8.60 -15.40
C ASP A 53 2.90 9.44 -14.41
N MET A 54 3.25 8.89 -13.24
CA MET A 54 3.91 9.60 -12.14
C MET A 54 5.25 8.98 -11.72
N VAL A 55 5.48 7.69 -11.98
CA VAL A 55 6.66 6.96 -11.53
C VAL A 55 7.47 6.45 -12.72
N GLU A 56 8.71 6.93 -12.84
CA GLU A 56 9.67 6.47 -13.86
C GLU A 56 10.58 5.34 -13.35
N GLY A 57 10.48 5.01 -12.05
CA GLY A 57 11.35 4.06 -11.34
C GLY A 57 10.70 2.72 -11.01
N HIS A 58 11.38 1.96 -10.15
CA HIS A 58 10.84 0.71 -9.59
C HIS A 58 10.03 1.03 -8.35
N ILE A 59 9.00 0.22 -8.11
CA ILE A 59 8.18 0.28 -6.89
C ILE A 59 8.50 -0.94 -6.05
N GLU A 60 8.68 -0.74 -4.74
CA GLU A 60 8.87 -1.81 -3.78
C GLU A 60 7.81 -1.75 -2.68
N VAL A 61 7.31 -2.92 -2.25
CA VAL A 61 6.35 -3.03 -1.16
C VAL A 61 6.98 -3.80 -0.01
N TYR A 62 7.18 -3.11 1.11
CA TYR A 62 7.80 -3.68 2.30
C TYR A 62 6.76 -3.97 3.38
N PRO A 63 6.63 -5.22 3.85
CA PRO A 63 5.85 -5.54 5.03
C PRO A 63 6.44 -4.87 6.28
N VAL A 64 5.59 -4.27 7.13
CA VAL A 64 5.97 -3.67 8.41
C VAL A 64 5.10 -4.27 9.54
N PRO A 65 5.38 -5.52 9.98
CA PRO A 65 4.52 -6.26 10.92
C PRO A 65 4.39 -5.62 12.31
N GLY A 66 5.37 -4.81 12.71
CA GLY A 66 5.34 -4.07 13.97
C GLY A 66 4.10 -3.19 14.10
N VAL A 67 3.76 -2.48 13.03
CA VAL A 67 2.60 -1.57 12.97
C VAL A 67 1.38 -2.19 12.26
N GLY A 68 1.49 -3.41 11.73
CA GLY A 68 0.40 -4.04 11.00
C GLY A 68 0.14 -3.40 9.64
N GLY A 69 1.19 -3.00 8.93
CA GLY A 69 1.06 -2.27 7.68
C GLY A 69 2.11 -2.67 6.64
N ILE A 70 2.07 -1.98 5.51
CA ILE A 70 3.06 -2.06 4.44
C ILE A 70 3.57 -0.65 4.14
N ASN A 71 4.79 -0.55 3.64
CA ASN A 71 5.35 0.68 3.11
C ASN A 71 5.67 0.48 1.62
N CYS A 72 5.03 1.28 0.77
CA CYS A 72 5.29 1.31 -0.66
C CYS A 72 6.32 2.42 -0.92
N LEU A 73 7.43 2.11 -1.58
CA LEU A 73 8.46 3.07 -1.99
C LEU A 73 8.53 3.09 -3.51
#